data_AF-A0A3M1HGA7-F1
#
_entry.id   AF-A0A3M1HGA7-F1
#
_cell.length_a   1.000
_cell.length_b   1.000
_cell.length_c   1.000
_cell.angle_alpha   90.00
_cell.angle_beta   90.00
_cell.angle_gamma   90.00
#
_symmetry.space_group_name_H-M   'P 1'
#
loop_
_entity.id
_entity.type
_entity.pdbx_description
1 polymer ?
#
loop_
_entity_poly.entity_id
_entity_poly.type
_entity_poly.pdbx_seq_one_letter_code
_entity_poly.pdbx_strand_id
1 'polypeptide(L)'
;MEQLFDLLKNTADGAFVIDDEQRIVFWNDAARQMLGYTPEEVIGRPCYEILGGCDERGRVFCCPRCYVAAAASAGKTIPTYDIAIRTKSGDLRWINISILTLRGPASSVLIVHLFRDTTPHKKREQFILQLLEQAERLQAASFTPIPPPSPAAPAANLTGREMEILSLLAQGLSTGDIADTLSISLSTTRNHIQNILSKLGVHSRLEAVAYAFEHGLVNRP
;
A
#
# COMPACT_ATOMS: atom_id res chain seq x y z
N MET A 1 -9.34 19.36 -36.70
CA MET A 1 -9.37 19.85 -35.31
C MET A 1 -10.77 19.67 -34.71
N GLU A 2 -11.82 20.03 -35.45
CA GLU A 2 -13.23 19.86 -35.04
C GLU A 2 -13.62 18.41 -34.68
N GLN A 3 -13.26 17.42 -35.52
CA GLN A 3 -13.53 16.00 -35.26
C GLN A 3 -12.92 15.48 -33.94
N LEU A 4 -11.78 16.02 -33.51
CA LEU A 4 -11.16 15.62 -32.24
C LEU A 4 -12.01 16.09 -31.06
N PHE A 5 -12.45 17.36 -31.08
CA PHE A 5 -13.25 17.89 -29.98
C PHE A 5 -14.59 17.14 -29.85
N ASP A 6 -15.16 16.70 -30.97
CA ASP A 6 -16.36 15.86 -30.93
C ASP A 6 -16.11 14.48 -30.30
N LEU A 7 -14.95 13.86 -30.54
CA LEU A 7 -14.56 12.63 -29.84
C LEU A 7 -14.37 12.86 -28.33
N LEU A 8 -13.78 14.00 -27.95
CA LEU A 8 -13.54 14.34 -26.55
C LEU A 8 -14.82 14.76 -25.78
N LYS A 9 -15.83 15.27 -26.47
CA LYS A 9 -17.12 15.62 -25.84
C LYS A 9 -17.83 14.38 -25.27
N ASN A 10 -17.77 13.25 -25.97
CA ASN A 10 -18.55 12.05 -25.65
C ASN A 10 -17.74 10.98 -24.88
N THR A 11 -16.54 11.29 -24.40
CA THR A 11 -15.79 10.36 -23.55
C THR A 11 -16.25 10.40 -22.10
N ALA A 12 -16.19 9.26 -21.42
CA ALA A 12 -16.41 9.16 -19.97
C ALA A 12 -15.24 9.73 -19.16
N ASP A 13 -14.05 9.82 -19.78
CA ASP A 13 -12.87 10.42 -19.17
C ASP A 13 -13.02 11.95 -19.16
N GLY A 14 -12.56 12.58 -18.08
CA GLY A 14 -12.44 14.04 -18.05
C GLY A 14 -11.44 14.50 -19.12
N ALA A 15 -11.79 15.53 -19.88
CA ALA A 15 -10.93 16.03 -20.94
C ALA A 15 -10.87 17.56 -20.93
N PHE A 16 -9.66 18.09 -21.05
CA PHE A 16 -9.44 19.50 -21.37
C PHE A 16 -8.26 19.65 -22.34
N VAL A 17 -8.23 20.75 -23.07
CA VAL A 17 -7.14 21.05 -24.00
C VAL A 17 -6.56 22.42 -23.67
N ILE A 18 -5.25 22.56 -23.77
CA ILE A 18 -4.57 23.84 -23.65
C ILE A 18 -3.82 24.20 -24.93
N ASP A 19 -3.66 25.50 -25.16
CA ASP A 19 -2.73 26.07 -26.14
C ASP A 19 -1.29 26.15 -25.62
N ASP A 20 -0.39 26.74 -26.40
CA ASP A 20 1.03 26.93 -26.07
C ASP A 20 1.26 27.98 -24.96
N GLU A 21 0.31 28.87 -24.71
CA GLU A 21 0.28 29.75 -23.54
C GLU A 21 -0.29 29.10 -22.27
N GLN A 22 -0.61 27.80 -22.31
CA GLN A 22 -1.22 27.02 -21.23
C GLN A 22 -2.64 27.48 -20.86
N ARG A 23 -3.35 28.16 -21.76
CA ARG A 23 -4.75 28.55 -21.57
C ARG A 23 -5.67 27.44 -22.02
N ILE A 24 -6.73 27.21 -21.26
CA ILE A 24 -7.71 26.16 -21.58
C ILE A 24 -8.54 26.61 -22.78
N VAL A 25 -8.52 25.81 -23.85
CA VAL A 25 -9.30 26.05 -25.08
C VAL A 25 -10.44 25.06 -25.27
N PHE A 26 -10.50 24.01 -24.45
CA PHE A 26 -11.59 23.04 -24.46
C PHE A 26 -11.79 22.42 -23.08
N TRP A 27 -13.05 22.12 -22.74
CA TRP A 27 -13.47 21.48 -21.51
C TRP A 27 -14.71 20.62 -21.76
N ASN A 28 -14.66 19.32 -21.47
CA ASN A 28 -15.81 18.43 -21.69
C ASN A 28 -16.75 18.33 -20.47
N ASP A 29 -17.91 17.70 -20.68
CA ASP A 29 -18.90 17.50 -19.63
C ASP A 29 -18.41 16.61 -18.49
N ALA A 30 -17.60 15.59 -18.78
CA ALA A 30 -17.01 14.74 -17.74
C ALA A 30 -16.09 15.57 -16.81
N ALA A 31 -15.28 16.48 -17.37
CA ALA A 31 -14.45 17.38 -16.58
C ALA A 31 -15.29 18.36 -15.74
N ARG A 32 -16.40 18.86 -16.29
CA ARG A 32 -17.38 19.68 -15.55
C ARG A 32 -17.96 18.92 -14.37
N GLN A 33 -18.39 17.68 -14.57
CA GLN A 33 -18.96 16.84 -13.53
C GLN A 33 -17.94 16.46 -12.44
N MET A 34 -16.71 16.13 -12.85
CA MET A 34 -15.66 15.69 -11.92
C MET A 34 -15.11 16.85 -11.08
N LEU A 35 -14.92 18.03 -11.68
CA LEU A 35 -14.19 19.14 -11.04
C LEU A 35 -15.10 20.30 -10.62
N GLY A 36 -16.33 20.35 -11.11
CA GLY A 36 -17.34 21.35 -10.76
C GLY A 36 -17.22 22.69 -11.50
N TYR A 37 -16.25 22.85 -12.40
CA TYR A 37 -16.08 24.04 -13.21
C TYR A 37 -16.81 23.92 -14.56
N THR A 38 -17.52 24.98 -14.93
CA THR A 38 -18.17 25.06 -16.25
C THR A 38 -17.18 25.52 -17.32
N PRO A 39 -17.38 25.18 -18.60
CA PRO A 39 -16.54 25.67 -19.69
C PRO A 39 -16.38 27.20 -19.68
N GLU A 40 -17.47 27.92 -19.46
CA GLU A 40 -17.51 29.39 -19.46
C GLU A 40 -16.60 30.00 -18.37
N GLU A 41 -16.37 29.27 -17.27
CA GLU A 41 -15.52 29.71 -16.17
C GLU A 41 -14.03 29.46 -16.39
N VAL A 42 -13.67 28.54 -17.29
CA VAL A 42 -12.30 28.03 -17.42
C VAL A 42 -11.67 28.32 -18.78
N ILE A 43 -12.47 28.42 -19.85
CA ILE A 43 -11.97 28.72 -21.18
C ILE A 43 -11.23 30.07 -21.18
N GLY A 44 -10.05 30.07 -21.80
CA GLY A 44 -9.12 31.21 -21.84
C GLY A 44 -8.28 31.39 -20.57
N ARG A 45 -8.58 30.70 -19.48
CA ARG A 45 -7.80 30.81 -18.23
C ARG A 45 -6.60 29.88 -18.23
N PRO A 46 -5.51 30.24 -17.53
CA PRO A 46 -4.37 29.34 -17.38
C PRO A 46 -4.75 28.07 -16.60
N CYS A 47 -4.37 26.91 -17.11
CA CYS A 47 -4.78 25.63 -16.52
C CYS A 47 -4.30 25.44 -15.07
N TYR A 48 -3.15 26.02 -14.71
CA TYR A 48 -2.59 25.93 -13.36
C TYR A 48 -3.40 26.70 -12.31
N GLU A 49 -4.16 27.72 -12.70
CA GLU A 49 -5.08 28.42 -11.78
C GLU A 49 -6.32 27.59 -11.44
N ILE A 50 -6.76 26.75 -12.39
CA ILE A 50 -7.95 25.92 -12.23
C ILE A 50 -7.61 24.62 -11.51
N LEU A 51 -6.55 23.93 -11.96
CA LEU A 51 -6.18 22.63 -11.42
C LEU A 51 -5.37 22.73 -10.13
N GLY A 52 -4.42 23.67 -10.06
CA GLY A 52 -3.56 23.87 -8.89
C GLY A 52 -2.90 22.59 -8.36
N GLY A 53 -2.58 21.65 -9.26
CA GLY A 53 -2.25 20.28 -8.90
C GLY A 53 -0.93 20.13 -8.16
N CYS A 54 -0.87 19.16 -7.25
CA CYS A 54 0.33 18.77 -6.52
C CYS A 54 0.62 17.26 -6.63
N ASP A 55 1.87 16.89 -6.38
CA ASP A 55 2.30 15.48 -6.33
C ASP A 55 1.95 14.81 -4.98
N GLU A 56 2.32 13.53 -4.82
CA GLU A 56 2.07 12.74 -3.59
C GLU A 56 2.72 13.32 -2.33
N ARG A 57 3.72 14.19 -2.49
CA ARG A 57 4.40 14.87 -1.39
C ARG A 57 3.86 16.29 -1.17
N GLY A 58 2.78 16.66 -1.86
CA GLY A 58 2.18 17.98 -1.79
C GLY A 58 2.99 19.08 -2.48
N ARG A 59 4.01 18.72 -3.28
CA ARG A 59 4.77 19.72 -4.04
C ARG A 59 3.98 20.17 -5.24
N VAL A 60 4.04 21.47 -5.52
CA VAL A 60 3.35 22.09 -6.66
C VAL A 60 3.82 21.43 -7.96
N PHE A 61 2.88 20.88 -8.71
CA PHE A 61 3.09 20.27 -10.02
C PHE A 61 2.62 21.22 -11.13
N CYS A 62 1.44 21.82 -10.96
CA CYS A 62 0.89 22.78 -11.90
C CYS A 62 1.45 24.18 -11.65
N CYS A 63 2.17 24.71 -12.63
CA CYS A 63 2.75 26.05 -12.59
C CYS A 63 2.86 26.65 -14.01
N PRO A 64 3.10 27.98 -14.13
CA PRO A 64 3.50 28.57 -15.40
C PRO A 64 4.72 27.84 -15.95
N ARG A 65 4.67 27.45 -17.24
CA ARG A 65 5.70 26.66 -17.93
C ARG A 65 6.03 25.35 -17.19
N CYS A 66 5.00 24.58 -16.86
CA CYS A 66 5.18 23.27 -16.23
C CYS A 66 5.93 22.30 -17.15
N TYR A 67 6.46 21.22 -16.54
CA TYR A 67 7.17 20.15 -17.26
C TYR A 67 6.37 19.60 -18.46
N VAL A 68 5.05 19.46 -18.30
CA VAL A 68 4.15 18.91 -19.33
C VAL A 68 4.11 19.81 -20.56
N ALA A 69 3.89 21.12 -20.36
CA ALA A 69 3.87 22.08 -21.46
C ALA A 69 5.23 22.16 -22.16
N ALA A 70 6.32 22.24 -21.39
CA ALA A 70 7.68 22.26 -21.93
C ALA A 70 8.02 21.00 -22.74
N ALA A 71 7.65 19.82 -22.23
CA ALA A 71 7.87 18.54 -22.91
C ALA A 71 7.03 18.42 -24.19
N ALA A 72 5.75 18.81 -24.14
CA ALA A 72 4.85 18.77 -25.30
C ALA A 72 5.34 19.68 -26.44
N SER A 73 5.70 20.93 -26.12
CA SER A 73 6.28 21.87 -27.09
C SER A 73 7.59 21.34 -27.70
N ALA A 74 8.42 20.65 -26.91
CA ALA A 74 9.64 20.01 -27.38
C ALA A 74 9.40 18.70 -28.16
N GLY A 75 8.15 18.22 -28.28
CA GLY A 75 7.83 16.94 -28.92
C GLY A 75 8.32 15.71 -28.15
N LYS A 76 8.54 15.84 -26.84
CA LYS A 76 8.95 14.73 -25.98
C LYS A 76 7.74 13.92 -25.55
N THR A 77 7.96 12.64 -25.31
CA THR A 77 6.96 11.76 -24.71
C THR A 77 6.76 12.13 -23.24
N ILE A 78 5.50 12.11 -22.80
CA ILE A 78 5.10 12.41 -21.44
C ILE A 78 4.43 11.15 -20.89
N PRO A 79 4.99 10.50 -19.85
CA PRO A 79 4.36 9.35 -19.24
C PRO A 79 3.04 9.77 -18.60
N THR A 80 2.15 8.81 -18.30
CA THR A 80 0.99 9.11 -17.47
C THR A 80 1.45 9.41 -16.04
N TYR A 81 0.72 10.28 -15.35
CA TYR A 81 1.09 10.72 -14.01
C TYR A 81 -0.14 11.06 -13.17
N ASP A 82 0.01 10.94 -11.86
CA ASP A 82 -1.02 11.28 -10.89
C ASP A 82 -0.76 12.66 -10.29
N ILE A 83 -1.82 13.47 -10.18
CA ILE A 83 -1.81 14.70 -9.39
C ILE A 83 -3.03 14.76 -8.49
N ALA A 84 -2.88 15.36 -7.31
CA ALA A 84 -4.00 15.78 -6.50
C ALA A 84 -4.39 17.19 -6.89
N ILE A 85 -5.68 17.40 -7.14
CA ILE A 85 -6.27 18.70 -7.47
C ILE A 85 -7.41 19.02 -6.52
N ARG A 86 -7.73 20.31 -6.40
CA ARG A 86 -8.88 20.76 -5.63
C ARG A 86 -10.03 21.08 -6.56
N THR A 87 -11.19 20.46 -6.35
CA THR A 87 -12.42 20.79 -7.10
C THR A 87 -12.92 22.17 -6.71
N LYS A 88 -13.88 22.70 -7.47
CA LYS A 88 -14.57 23.95 -7.14
C LYS A 88 -15.25 23.93 -5.76
N SER A 89 -15.76 22.78 -5.32
CA SER A 89 -16.34 22.58 -3.99
C SER A 89 -15.30 22.55 -2.86
N GLY A 90 -14.01 22.46 -3.19
CA GLY A 90 -12.92 22.35 -2.22
C GLY A 90 -12.46 20.91 -1.95
N ASP A 91 -13.12 19.91 -2.53
CA ASP A 91 -12.77 18.50 -2.36
C ASP A 91 -11.43 18.18 -3.01
N LEU A 92 -10.64 17.33 -2.37
CA LEU A 92 -9.41 16.80 -2.96
C LEU A 92 -9.72 15.60 -3.85
N ARG A 93 -9.26 15.65 -5.11
CA ARG A 93 -9.36 14.55 -6.07
C ARG A 93 -7.97 14.18 -6.58
N TRP A 94 -7.67 12.89 -6.57
CA TRP A 94 -6.55 12.32 -7.29
C TRP A 94 -6.99 12.00 -8.70
N ILE A 95 -6.27 12.55 -9.68
CA ILE A 95 -6.51 12.27 -11.09
C ILE A 95 -5.26 11.72 -11.75
N ASN A 96 -5.43 10.63 -12.50
CA ASN A 96 -4.40 10.14 -13.41
C ASN A 96 -4.57 10.83 -14.75
N ILE A 97 -3.51 11.44 -15.27
CA ILE A 97 -3.50 12.22 -16.51
C ILE A 97 -2.67 11.50 -17.57
N SER A 98 -3.21 11.47 -18.78
CA SER A 98 -2.51 11.12 -20.01
C SER A 98 -2.55 12.30 -20.99
N ILE A 99 -1.47 12.45 -21.77
CA ILE A 99 -1.27 13.61 -22.64
C ILE A 99 -1.22 13.18 -24.10
N LEU A 100 -1.99 13.84 -24.95
CA LEU A 100 -1.86 13.77 -26.40
C LEU A 100 -1.45 15.15 -26.92
N THR A 101 -0.38 15.21 -27.71
CA THR A 101 0.10 16.46 -28.30
C THR A 101 -0.27 16.50 -29.76
N LEU A 102 -0.90 17.58 -30.19
CA LEU A 102 -1.33 17.80 -31.57
C LEU A 102 -0.66 19.04 -32.11
N ARG A 103 -0.03 18.90 -33.28
CA ARG A 103 0.61 20.02 -33.97
C ARG A 103 -0.31 20.53 -35.06
N GLY A 104 -0.65 21.81 -34.98
CA GLY A 104 -1.44 22.51 -35.97
C GLY A 104 -0.56 23.19 -37.03
N PRO A 105 -1.19 23.96 -37.94
CA PRO A 105 -0.50 24.85 -38.86
C PRO A 105 0.34 25.89 -38.10
N ALA A 106 1.40 26.40 -38.72
CA ALA A 106 2.25 27.47 -38.17
C ALA A 106 2.89 27.17 -36.80
N SER A 107 3.23 25.90 -36.53
CA SER A 107 3.88 25.46 -35.27
C SER A 107 3.03 25.60 -34.00
N SER A 108 1.72 25.83 -34.14
CA SER A 108 0.80 25.79 -33.00
C SER A 108 0.75 24.38 -32.38
N VAL A 109 0.70 24.31 -31.05
CA VAL A 109 0.64 23.05 -30.31
C VAL A 109 -0.59 23.04 -29.41
N LEU A 110 -1.45 22.05 -29.58
CA LEU A 110 -2.54 21.76 -28.66
C LEU A 110 -2.17 20.56 -27.79
N ILE A 111 -2.36 20.71 -26.49
CA ILE A 111 -2.03 19.69 -25.49
C ILE A 111 -3.33 19.19 -24.87
N VAL A 112 -3.76 18.01 -25.31
CA VAL A 112 -4.96 17.34 -24.83
C VAL A 112 -4.63 16.57 -23.56
N HIS A 113 -5.36 16.88 -22.50
CA HIS A 113 -5.27 16.20 -21.22
C HIS A 113 -6.52 15.34 -21.05
N LEU A 114 -6.32 14.02 -20.99
CA LEU A 114 -7.34 13.05 -20.62
C LEU A 114 -7.07 12.59 -19.20
N PHE A 115 -8.08 12.60 -18.35
CA PHE A 115 -7.92 12.29 -16.94
C PHE A 115 -9.03 11.43 -16.35
N ARG A 116 -8.65 10.62 -15.38
CA ARG A 116 -9.53 9.71 -14.63
C ARG A 116 -9.41 9.95 -13.15
N ASP A 117 -10.53 9.89 -12.45
CA ASP A 117 -10.56 9.97 -10.99
C ASP A 117 -10.02 8.66 -10.38
N THR A 118 -8.83 8.74 -9.78
CA THR A 118 -8.20 7.65 -9.04
C THR A 118 -8.39 7.76 -7.52
N THR A 119 -9.11 8.79 -7.06
CA THR A 119 -9.48 8.96 -5.64
C THR A 119 -10.14 7.71 -5.05
N PRO A 120 -11.13 7.07 -5.71
CA PRO A 120 -11.75 5.87 -5.16
C PRO A 120 -10.76 4.71 -4.98
N HIS A 121 -9.77 4.60 -5.87
CA HIS A 121 -8.74 3.57 -5.78
C HIS A 121 -7.77 3.85 -4.64
N LYS A 122 -7.20 5.07 -4.57
CA LYS A 122 -6.28 5.47 -3.50
C LYS A 122 -6.91 5.41 -2.10
N LYS A 123 -8.18 5.80 -1.96
CA LYS A 123 -8.91 5.70 -0.68
C LYS A 123 -9.10 4.25 -0.24
N ARG A 124 -9.38 3.32 -1.16
CA ARG A 124 -9.50 1.89 -0.83
C ARG A 124 -8.18 1.29 -0.39
N GLU A 125 -7.11 1.58 -1.12
CA GLU A 125 -5.76 1.13 -0.78
C GLU A 125 -5.33 1.66 0.59
N GLN A 126 -5.51 2.96 0.84
CA GLN A 126 -5.22 3.57 2.15
C GLN A 126 -6.05 2.95 3.28
N PHE A 127 -7.34 2.72 3.04
CA PHE A 127 -8.21 2.09 4.03
C PHE A 127 -7.78 0.66 4.34
N ILE A 128 -7.41 -0.14 3.34
CA ILE A 128 -6.90 -1.50 3.54
C ILE A 128 -5.61 -1.47 4.37
N LEU A 129 -4.66 -0.60 4.03
CA LEU A 129 -3.41 -0.46 4.80
C LEU A 129 -3.66 -0.03 6.24
N GLN A 130 -4.58 0.92 6.47
CA GLN A 130 -4.97 1.34 7.82
C GLN A 130 -5.63 0.21 8.62
N LEU A 131 -6.49 -0.59 7.98
CA LEU A 131 -7.09 -1.75 8.63
C LEU A 131 -6.04 -2.80 9.01
N LEU A 132 -5.06 -3.05 8.14
CA LEU A 132 -3.96 -3.97 8.43
C LEU A 132 -3.13 -3.47 9.62
N GLU A 133 -2.76 -2.19 9.64
CA GLU A 133 -2.03 -1.57 10.76
C GLU A 133 -2.84 -1.62 12.07
N GLN A 134 -4.15 -1.35 12.02
CA GLN A 134 -5.02 -1.46 13.19
C GLN A 134 -5.14 -2.90 13.69
N ALA A 135 -5.26 -3.88 12.77
CA ALA A 135 -5.30 -5.29 13.13
C ALA A 135 -3.98 -5.73 13.79
N GLU A 136 -2.83 -5.28 13.28
CA GLU A 136 -1.52 -5.51 13.91
C GLU A 136 -1.44 -4.90 15.30
N ARG A 137 -1.91 -3.64 15.48
CA ARG A 137 -1.94 -2.98 16.80
C ARG A 137 -2.89 -3.66 17.77
N LEU A 138 -4.04 -4.15 17.33
CA LEU A 138 -4.98 -4.90 18.17
C LEU A 138 -4.42 -6.26 18.56
N GLN A 139 -3.73 -6.96 17.66
CA GLN A 139 -3.00 -8.17 18.02
C GLN A 139 -1.90 -7.84 19.03
N ALA A 140 -1.08 -6.83 18.78
CA ALA A 140 -0.02 -6.40 19.71
C ALA A 140 -0.56 -5.93 21.08
N ALA A 141 -1.74 -5.33 21.13
CA ALA A 141 -2.40 -4.91 22.37
C ALA A 141 -3.18 -6.05 23.07
N SER A 142 -3.57 -7.10 22.33
CA SER A 142 -4.25 -8.30 22.87
C SER A 142 -3.25 -9.39 23.29
N PHE A 143 -1.97 -9.19 23.04
CA PHE A 143 -0.89 -9.84 23.77
C PHE A 143 -0.47 -8.90 24.90
N THR A 144 -0.95 -9.09 26.12
CA THR A 144 -0.04 -8.92 27.26
C THR A 144 1.01 -10.00 27.10
N PRO A 145 2.28 -9.68 26.77
CA PRO A 145 3.33 -10.66 26.95
C PRO A 145 3.28 -11.01 28.44
N ILE A 146 3.06 -12.27 28.78
CA ILE A 146 3.55 -12.75 30.07
C ILE A 146 5.02 -12.35 30.03
N PRO A 147 5.50 -11.49 30.96
CA PRO A 147 6.88 -11.02 30.90
C PRO A 147 7.74 -12.27 30.80
N PRO A 148 8.64 -12.38 29.80
CA PRO A 148 9.54 -13.51 29.75
C PRO A 148 10.18 -13.60 31.14
N PRO A 149 10.15 -14.77 31.81
CA PRO A 149 10.84 -14.90 33.07
C PRO A 149 12.27 -14.42 32.83
N SER A 150 12.67 -13.40 33.60
CA SER A 150 14.00 -12.80 33.57
C SER A 150 15.05 -13.90 33.43
N PRO A 151 16.12 -13.72 32.65
CA PRO A 151 17.15 -14.73 32.44
C PRO A 151 17.92 -14.93 33.73
N ALA A 152 17.35 -15.72 34.64
CA ALA A 152 18.10 -16.46 35.63
C ALA A 152 18.70 -17.67 34.92
N ALA A 153 19.98 -17.88 35.18
CA ALA A 153 20.86 -18.94 34.71
C ALA A 153 20.22 -20.36 34.63
N PRO A 154 20.88 -21.28 33.88
CA PRO A 154 20.24 -22.26 33.00
C PRO A 154 19.65 -23.49 33.72
N ALA A 155 18.74 -24.17 33.00
CA ALA A 155 18.28 -25.55 33.20
C ALA A 155 17.23 -25.87 34.29
N ALA A 156 16.70 -24.93 35.08
CA ALA A 156 15.86 -25.32 36.23
C ALA A 156 14.31 -25.19 36.10
N ASN A 157 13.75 -24.52 35.08
CA ASN A 157 12.31 -24.15 35.11
C ASN A 157 11.48 -24.59 33.89
N LEU A 158 11.72 -25.80 33.38
CA LEU A 158 10.66 -26.47 32.63
C LEU A 158 9.55 -26.87 33.60
N THR A 159 8.32 -26.54 33.27
CA THR A 159 7.14 -27.02 33.99
C THR A 159 7.03 -28.54 33.84
N GLY A 160 6.32 -29.23 34.75
CA GLY A 160 6.14 -30.68 34.65
C GLY A 160 5.60 -31.13 33.28
N ARG A 161 4.69 -30.32 32.70
CA ARG A 161 4.15 -30.59 31.36
C ARG A 161 5.17 -30.42 30.23
N GLU A 162 6.03 -29.41 30.32
CA GLU A 162 7.11 -29.21 29.35
C GLU A 162 8.15 -30.32 29.43
N MET A 163 8.42 -30.83 30.63
CA MET A 163 9.33 -31.95 30.86
C MET A 163 8.79 -33.27 30.30
N GLU A 164 7.49 -33.54 30.48
CA GLU A 164 6.80 -34.68 29.85
C GLU A 164 6.92 -34.62 28.32
N ILE A 165 6.63 -33.45 27.73
CA ILE A 165 6.71 -33.25 26.28
C ILE A 165 8.16 -33.41 25.79
N LEU A 166 9.14 -32.82 26.48
CA LEU A 166 10.55 -32.98 26.14
C LEU A 166 11.02 -34.44 26.19
N SER A 167 10.53 -35.21 27.17
CA SER A 167 10.80 -36.64 27.30
C SER A 167 10.22 -37.44 26.12
N LEU A 168 8.99 -37.14 25.70
CA LEU A 168 8.37 -37.79 24.53
C LEU A 168 9.06 -37.37 23.22
N LEU A 169 9.52 -36.12 23.12
CA LEU A 169 10.32 -35.67 21.98
C LEU A 169 11.64 -36.44 21.87
N ALA A 170 12.30 -36.69 23.01
CA ALA A 170 13.55 -37.45 23.10
C ALA A 170 13.36 -38.95 22.80
N GLN A 171 12.15 -39.49 23.03
CA GLN A 171 11.75 -40.83 22.60
C GLN A 171 11.39 -40.91 21.10
N GLY A 172 11.44 -39.79 20.37
CA GLY A 172 11.22 -39.76 18.92
C GLY A 172 9.75 -39.63 18.49
N LEU A 173 8.82 -39.40 19.42
CA LEU A 173 7.39 -39.29 19.07
C LEU A 173 7.10 -38.06 18.21
N SER A 174 6.18 -38.16 17.26
CA SER A 174 5.75 -37.00 16.49
C SER A 174 4.90 -36.05 17.35
N THR A 175 4.74 -34.80 16.92
CA THR A 175 3.86 -33.84 17.62
C THR A 175 2.41 -34.33 17.68
N GLY A 176 1.98 -35.14 16.71
CA GLY A 176 0.67 -35.80 16.70
C GLY A 176 0.58 -36.85 17.80
N ASP A 177 1.55 -37.78 17.84
CA ASP A 177 1.58 -38.85 18.86
C ASP A 177 1.64 -38.29 20.28
N ILE A 178 2.37 -37.18 20.47
CA ILE A 178 2.44 -36.48 21.76
C ILE A 178 1.09 -35.87 22.14
N ALA A 179 0.39 -35.25 21.17
CA ALA A 179 -0.94 -34.68 21.40
C ALA A 179 -1.93 -35.77 21.84
N ASP A 180 -1.90 -36.93 21.18
CA ASP A 180 -2.76 -38.07 21.48
C ASP A 180 -2.40 -38.70 22.84
N THR A 181 -1.11 -38.96 23.09
CA THR A 181 -0.59 -39.53 24.35
C THR A 181 -0.98 -38.69 25.55
N LEU A 182 -0.95 -37.37 25.38
CA LEU A 182 -1.17 -36.43 26.45
C LEU A 182 -2.61 -35.87 26.47
N SER A 183 -3.49 -36.36 25.59
CA SER A 183 -4.90 -35.96 25.43
C SER A 183 -5.10 -34.44 25.34
N ILE A 184 -4.26 -33.76 24.55
CA ILE A 184 -4.33 -32.31 24.29
C ILE A 184 -4.38 -32.04 22.80
N SER A 185 -4.81 -30.84 22.40
CA SER A 185 -4.86 -30.48 20.98
C SER A 185 -3.46 -30.37 20.37
N LEU A 186 -3.35 -30.66 19.07
CA LEU A 186 -2.12 -30.50 18.30
C LEU A 186 -1.54 -29.06 18.37
N SER A 187 -2.42 -28.05 18.41
CA SER A 187 -2.02 -26.66 18.59
C SER A 187 -1.40 -26.40 19.97
N THR A 188 -1.96 -26.99 21.02
CA THR A 188 -1.44 -26.87 22.39
C THR A 188 -0.07 -27.54 22.50
N THR A 189 0.10 -28.72 21.90
CA THR A 189 1.39 -29.41 21.84
C THR A 189 2.45 -28.58 21.13
N ARG A 190 2.13 -27.97 19.97
CA ARG A 190 3.07 -27.08 19.27
C ARG A 190 3.48 -25.87 20.12
N ASN A 191 2.53 -25.27 20.82
CA ASN A 191 2.81 -24.14 21.71
C ASN A 191 3.75 -24.55 22.86
N HIS A 192 3.55 -25.72 23.46
CA HIS A 192 4.47 -26.24 24.47
C HIS A 192 5.88 -26.47 23.91
N ILE A 193 6.00 -27.04 22.71
CA ILE A 193 7.31 -27.23 22.06
C ILE A 193 8.01 -25.89 21.85
N GLN A 194 7.30 -24.87 21.34
CA GLN A 194 7.88 -23.54 21.14
C GLN A 194 8.36 -22.90 22.45
N ASN A 195 7.60 -23.06 23.54
CA ASN A 195 8.00 -22.57 24.86
C ASN A 195 9.23 -23.30 25.38
N ILE A 196 9.32 -24.62 25.18
CA ILE A 196 10.51 -25.42 25.52
C ILE A 196 11.73 -24.88 24.77
N LEU A 197 11.64 -24.69 23.45
CA LEU A 197 12.75 -24.17 22.64
C LEU A 197 13.24 -22.82 23.17
N SER A 198 12.31 -21.90 23.44
CA SER A 198 12.61 -20.58 23.99
C SER A 198 13.24 -20.65 25.39
N LYS A 199 12.79 -21.57 26.25
CA LYS A 199 13.32 -21.73 27.62
C LYS A 199 14.70 -22.37 27.64
N LEU A 200 14.97 -23.28 26.69
CA LEU A 200 16.28 -23.92 26.54
C LEU A 200 17.26 -23.06 25.73
N GLY A 201 16.79 -21.99 25.08
CA GLY A 201 17.62 -21.13 24.25
C GLY A 201 18.09 -21.78 22.95
N VAL A 202 17.33 -22.74 22.44
CA VAL A 202 17.65 -23.50 21.21
C VAL A 202 16.65 -23.21 20.09
N HIS A 203 17.04 -23.48 18.85
CA HIS A 203 16.30 -23.07 17.66
C HIS A 203 15.65 -24.25 16.90
N SER A 204 15.92 -25.48 17.32
CA SER A 204 15.29 -26.65 16.73
C SER A 204 14.93 -27.72 17.75
N ARG A 205 13.94 -28.57 17.40
CA ARG A 205 13.58 -29.74 18.20
C ARG A 205 14.78 -30.66 18.43
N LEU A 206 15.63 -30.84 17.41
CA LEU A 206 16.80 -31.69 17.51
C LEU A 206 17.82 -31.12 18.50
N GLU A 207 18.04 -29.80 18.48
CA GLU A 207 18.86 -29.10 19.47
C GLU A 207 18.27 -29.21 20.89
N ALA A 208 16.95 -29.11 21.06
CA ALA A 208 16.32 -29.30 22.37
C ALA A 208 16.52 -30.72 22.92
N VAL A 209 16.42 -31.74 22.07
CA VAL A 209 16.68 -33.14 22.45
C VAL A 209 18.16 -33.35 22.78
N ALA A 210 19.08 -32.79 21.98
CA ALA A 210 20.51 -32.83 22.26
C ALA A 210 20.84 -32.14 23.60
N TYR A 211 20.31 -30.93 23.81
CA TYR A 211 20.42 -30.18 25.06
C TYR A 211 19.93 -30.99 26.25
N ALA A 212 18.77 -31.65 26.12
CA ALA A 212 18.18 -32.45 27.19
C ALA A 212 19.05 -33.64 27.60
N PHE A 213 19.73 -34.29 26.64
CA PHE A 213 20.70 -35.36 26.94
C PHE A 213 21.98 -34.82 27.56
N GLU A 214 22.54 -33.73 27.02
CA GLU A 214 23.77 -33.12 27.53
C GLU A 214 23.64 -32.65 28.99
N HIS A 215 22.44 -32.20 29.37
CA HIS A 215 22.14 -31.68 30.70
C HIS A 215 21.43 -32.69 31.61
N GLY A 216 21.28 -33.94 31.19
CA GLY A 216 20.68 -35.02 31.99
C GLY A 216 19.20 -34.81 32.35
N LEU A 217 18.48 -34.02 31.55
CA LEU A 217 17.04 -33.75 31.74
C LEU A 217 16.19 -34.96 31.34
N VAL A 218 16.68 -35.77 30.40
CA VAL A 218 15.99 -36.97 29.94
C VAL A 218 16.99 -38.11 29.83
N ASN A 219 16.56 -39.33 30.16
CA ASN A 219 17.42 -40.49 30.05
C ASN A 219 17.64 -40.83 28.58
N ARG A 220 18.90 -41.07 28.21
CA ARG A 220 19.24 -41.64 26.91
C ARG A 220 18.66 -43.05 26.83
N PRO A 221 17.93 -43.40 25.76
CA PRO A 221 17.49 -44.78 25.54
C PRO A 221 18.67 -45.74 25.40
#